data_AF-A0A5C5TNR0-F1
#
_entry.id   AF-A0A5C5TNR0-F1
#
_cell.length_a   1.000
_cell.length_b   1.000
_cell.length_c   1.000
_cell.angle_alpha   90.00
_cell.angle_beta   90.00
_cell.angle_gamma   90.00
#
_symmetry.space_group_name_H-M   'P 1'
#
loop_
_entity.id
_entity.type
_entity.pdbx_description
1 polymer ?
#
loop_
_entity_poly.entity_id
_entity_poly.type
_entity_poly.pdbx_seq_one_letter_code
_entity_poly.pdbx_strand_id
1 'polypeptide(L)'
;MSEVDALLLSCAIEAPVAAILAWALRWGHAGRAALAATLATLMTHGIAWRAILWLLEGLGYPLAVLLVETGVVAAEAIAYRLIVPLDLRRALAVSLIANAASTGAGLALYAFGLA
;
A
#
# COMPACT_ATOMS: atom_id res chain seq x y z
N MET A 1 17.36 7.09 0.22
CA MET A 1 16.06 7.78 0.24
C MET A 1 15.61 7.94 1.68
N SER A 2 15.00 9.07 2.06
CA SER A 2 14.45 9.22 3.42
C SER A 2 13.11 8.48 3.57
N GLU A 3 12.67 8.22 4.80
CA GLU A 3 11.33 7.67 5.08
C GLU A 3 10.21 8.55 4.48
N VAL A 4 10.36 9.87 4.57
CA VAL A 4 9.38 10.81 4.00
C VAL A 4 9.33 10.70 2.49
N ASP A 5 10.48 10.61 1.82
CA ASP A 5 10.53 10.43 0.37
C ASP A 5 9.87 9.11 -0.05
N ALA A 6 10.12 8.02 0.70
CA ALA A 6 9.49 6.73 0.47
C ALA A 6 7.96 6.80 0.63
N LEU A 7 7.47 7.50 1.67
CA LEU A 7 6.04 7.70 1.90
C LEU A 7 5.37 8.48 0.78
N LEU A 8 6.00 9.57 0.34
CA LEU A 8 5.51 10.39 -0.75
C LEU A 8 5.48 9.59 -2.06
N LEU A 9 6.50 8.77 -2.30
CA LEU A 9 6.54 7.88 -3.45
C LEU A 9 5.42 6.82 -3.39
N SER A 10 5.20 6.18 -2.24
CA SER A 10 4.09 5.24 -2.06
C SER A 10 2.75 5.92 -2.36
N CYS A 11 2.49 7.10 -1.79
CA CYS A 11 1.28 7.87 -2.09
C CYS A 11 1.15 8.20 -3.59
N ALA A 12 2.25 8.58 -4.24
CA ALA A 12 2.28 8.92 -5.66
C ALA A 12 2.02 7.72 -6.58
N ILE A 13 2.22 6.49 -6.09
CA ILE A 13 1.96 5.25 -6.83
C ILE A 13 0.58 4.68 -6.48
N GLU A 14 0.27 4.54 -5.20
CA GLU A 14 -0.93 3.86 -4.73
C GLU A 14 -2.20 4.63 -5.09
N ALA A 15 -2.20 5.96 -4.94
CA ALA A 15 -3.36 6.79 -5.25
C ALA A 15 -3.81 6.69 -6.72
N PRO A 16 -2.93 6.85 -7.74
CA PRO A 16 -3.34 6.65 -9.13
C PRO A 16 -3.69 5.19 -9.44
N VAL A 17 -2.99 4.20 -8.88
CA VAL A 17 -3.35 2.78 -9.09
C VAL A 17 -4.77 2.50 -8.58
N ALA A 18 -5.09 2.94 -7.37
CA ALA A 18 -6.43 2.78 -6.80
C ALA A 18 -7.50 3.54 -7.61
N ALA A 19 -7.20 4.76 -8.04
CA ALA A 19 -8.09 5.55 -8.90
C ALA A 19 -8.37 4.86 -10.24
N ILE A 20 -7.32 4.36 -10.91
CA ILE A 20 -7.41 3.65 -12.19
C ILE A 20 -8.24 2.38 -12.03
N LEU A 21 -7.99 1.58 -10.98
CA LEU A 21 -8.77 0.36 -10.72
C LEU A 21 -10.25 0.66 -10.49
N ALA A 22 -10.54 1.65 -9.62
CA ALA A 22 -11.92 2.03 -9.32
C ALA A 22 -12.66 2.52 -10.57
N TRP A 23 -11.99 3.31 -11.42
CA TRP A 23 -12.54 3.82 -12.68
C TRP A 23 -12.71 2.72 -13.74
N ALA A 24 -11.64 1.99 -14.05
CA ALA A 24 -11.61 1.01 -15.14
C ALA A 24 -12.58 -0.16 -14.89
N LEU A 25 -12.69 -0.59 -13.64
CA LEU A 25 -13.56 -1.71 -13.24
C LEU A 25 -14.95 -1.26 -12.80
N ARG A 26 -15.23 0.06 -12.85
CA ARG A 26 -16.50 0.67 -12.43
C ARG A 26 -16.91 0.30 -11.01
N TRP A 27 -15.93 0.22 -10.11
CA TRP A 27 -16.16 -0.16 -8.71
C TRP A 27 -16.51 1.02 -7.81
N GLY A 28 -16.25 2.25 -8.24
CA GLY A 28 -16.59 3.44 -7.47
C GLY A 28 -16.01 4.72 -8.06
N HIS A 29 -15.97 5.78 -7.26
CA HIS A 29 -15.47 7.08 -7.70
C HIS A 29 -13.93 7.13 -7.59
N ALA A 30 -13.25 7.39 -8.72
CA ALA A 30 -11.78 7.40 -8.82
C ALA A 30 -11.12 8.31 -7.77
N GLY A 31 -11.60 9.55 -7.63
CA GLY A 31 -11.03 10.49 -6.64
C GLY A 31 -11.22 10.05 -5.18
N ARG A 32 -12.29 9.31 -4.86
CA ARG A 32 -12.49 8.76 -3.51
C ARG A 32 -11.53 7.59 -3.27
N ALA A 33 -11.24 6.79 -4.29
CA ALA A 33 -10.24 5.74 -4.21
C ALA A 33 -8.82 6.29 -4.06
N ALA A 34 -8.45 7.33 -4.81
CA ALA A 34 -7.19 8.03 -4.62
C ALA A 34 -7.03 8.56 -3.18
N LEU A 35 -8.06 9.26 -2.68
CA LEU A 35 -8.07 9.77 -1.30
C LEU A 35 -7.97 8.64 -0.27
N ALA A 36 -8.72 7.55 -0.47
CA ALA A 36 -8.68 6.39 0.41
C ALA A 36 -7.28 5.78 0.47
N ALA A 37 -6.64 5.59 -0.69
CA ALA A 37 -5.26 5.13 -0.79
C ALA A 37 -4.32 6.05 -0.01
N THR A 38 -4.27 7.34 -0.35
CA THR A 38 -3.36 8.30 0.30
C THR A 38 -3.51 8.30 1.83
N LEU A 39 -4.75 8.35 2.35
CA LEU A 39 -4.96 8.36 3.79
C LEU A 39 -4.53 7.04 4.44
N ALA A 40 -4.81 5.91 3.79
CA ALA A 40 -4.43 4.61 4.30
C ALA A 40 -2.90 4.46 4.32
N THR A 41 -2.21 4.80 3.23
CA THR A 41 -0.74 4.79 3.12
C THR A 41 -0.10 5.60 4.25
N LEU A 42 -0.59 6.82 4.50
CA LEU A 42 -0.09 7.71 5.56
C LEU A 42 -0.26 7.11 6.96
N MET A 43 -1.31 6.30 7.18
CA MET A 43 -1.59 5.66 8.46
C MET A 43 -0.83 4.35 8.66
N THR A 44 -0.56 3.60 7.59
CA THR A 44 0.02 2.25 7.67
C THR A 44 1.54 2.24 7.65
N HIS A 45 2.18 3.07 6.83
CA HIS A 45 3.60 2.91 6.52
C HIS A 45 4.54 3.19 7.72
N GLY A 46 4.23 4.17 8.56
CA GLY A 46 5.00 4.41 9.78
C GLY A 46 4.96 3.23 10.76
N ILE A 47 3.85 2.48 10.78
CA ILE A 47 3.71 1.25 11.57
C ILE A 47 4.46 0.11 10.88
N ALA A 48 4.31 -0.03 9.55
CA ALA A 48 4.95 -1.06 8.76
C ALA A 48 6.48 -1.05 8.91
N TRP A 49 7.12 0.13 8.85
CA TRP A 49 8.58 0.26 9.00
C TRP A 49 9.06 -0.09 10.40
N ARG A 50 8.28 0.19 11.45
CA ARG A 50 8.61 -0.25 12.80
C ARG A 50 8.45 -1.75 12.95
N ALA A 51 7.37 -2.31 12.38
CA ALA A 51 7.08 -3.72 12.44
C ALA A 51 8.14 -4.57 11.72
N ILE A 52 8.62 -4.12 10.55
CA ILE A 52 9.63 -4.88 9.79
C ILE A 52 10.93 -5.03 10.58
N LEU A 53 11.40 -3.96 11.23
CA LEU A 53 12.64 -4.00 12.04
C LEU A 53 12.53 -5.03 13.17
N TRP A 54 11.38 -5.09 13.84
CA TRP A 54 11.13 -6.05 14.91
C TRP A 54 11.04 -7.50 14.42
N LEU A 55 10.39 -7.72 13.28
CA LEU A 55 10.20 -9.07 12.73
C LEU A 55 11.48 -9.64 12.09
N LEU A 56 12.36 -8.78 11.58
CA LEU A 56 13.60 -9.19 10.92
C LEU A 56 14.52 -10.00 11.82
N GLU A 57 14.59 -9.67 13.12
CA GLU A 57 15.46 -10.34 14.07
C GLU A 57 15.09 -11.82 14.30
N GLY A 58 13.82 -12.19 14.11
CA GLY A 58 13.32 -13.54 14.41
C GLY A 58 12.91 -14.38 13.19
N LEU A 59 12.46 -13.74 12.11
CA LEU A 59 11.77 -14.43 11.00
C LEU A 59 12.54 -14.40 9.67
N GLY A 60 13.58 -13.56 9.57
CA GLY A 60 14.26 -13.28 8.32
C GLY A 60 13.42 -12.42 7.37
N TYR A 61 14.07 -11.88 6.35
CA TYR A 61 13.49 -10.85 5.48
C TYR A 61 12.23 -11.28 4.71
N PRO A 62 12.19 -12.44 4.02
CA PRO A 62 11.04 -12.78 3.19
C PRO A 62 9.75 -12.94 3.99
N LEU A 63 9.82 -13.59 5.15
CA LEU A 63 8.65 -13.82 5.99
C LEU A 63 8.22 -12.54 6.73
N ALA A 64 9.18 -11.72 7.18
CA ALA A 64 8.90 -10.43 7.79
C ALA A 64 8.14 -9.51 6.81
N VAL A 65 8.61 -9.38 5.56
CA VAL A 65 7.94 -8.59 4.53
C VAL A 65 6.54 -9.12 4.26
N LEU A 66 6.40 -10.44 4.04
CA LEU A 66 5.09 -11.03 3.76
C LEU A 66 4.05 -10.72 4.85
N LEU A 67 4.42 -10.82 6.13
CA LEU A 67 3.53 -10.53 7.25
C LEU A 67 3.17 -9.05 7.34
N VAL A 68 4.15 -8.16 7.18
CA VAL A 68 3.94 -6.71 7.21
C VAL A 68 3.01 -6.29 6.07
N GLU A 69 3.31 -6.67 4.83
CA GLU A 69 2.50 -6.29 3.68
C GLU A 69 1.08 -6.88 3.75
N THR A 70 0.92 -8.12 4.26
CA THR A 70 -0.42 -8.69 4.49
C THR A 70 -1.21 -7.85 5.50
N GLY A 71 -0.55 -7.40 6.58
CA GLY A 71 -1.17 -6.53 7.58
C GLY A 71 -1.55 -5.17 7.01
N VAL A 72 -0.66 -4.54 6.22
CA VAL A 72 -0.92 -3.30 5.50
C VAL A 72 -2.12 -3.47 4.58
N VAL A 73 -2.12 -4.48 3.71
CA VAL A 73 -3.22 -4.73 2.77
C VAL A 73 -4.56 -4.88 3.48
N ALA A 74 -4.60 -5.62 4.60
CA ALA A 74 -5.81 -5.79 5.39
C ALA A 74 -6.29 -4.47 6.02
N ALA A 75 -5.37 -3.66 6.55
CA ALA A 75 -5.69 -2.36 7.15
C ALA A 75 -6.19 -1.36 6.10
N GLU A 76 -5.53 -1.24 4.95
CA GLU A 76 -5.90 -0.30 3.90
C GLU A 76 -7.22 -0.68 3.21
N ALA A 77 -7.53 -1.98 3.13
CA ALA A 77 -8.84 -2.44 2.68
C ALA A 77 -9.99 -1.84 3.51
N ILE A 78 -9.78 -1.56 4.80
CA ILE A 78 -10.79 -0.89 5.64
C ILE A 78 -11.05 0.53 5.13
N ALA A 79 -10.00 1.29 4.79
CA ALA A 79 -10.16 2.64 4.25
C ALA A 79 -10.96 2.64 2.94
N TYR A 80 -10.70 1.71 2.03
CA TYR A 80 -11.48 1.56 0.79
C TYR A 80 -12.96 1.23 1.06
N ARG A 81 -13.26 0.39 2.05
CA ARG A 81 -14.65 0.10 2.44
C ARG A 81 -15.37 1.30 3.02
N LEU A 82 -14.67 2.13 3.81
CA LEU A 82 -15.28 3.30 4.46
C LEU A 82 -15.45 4.47 3.48
N ILE A 83 -14.46 4.69 2.61
CA ILE A 83 -14.40 5.90 1.77
C ILE A 83 -14.98 5.64 0.37
N VAL A 84 -14.86 4.44 -0.21
CA VAL A 84 -15.32 4.11 -1.59
C VAL A 84 -16.54 3.16 -1.61
N PRO A 85 -17.17 2.91 -0.47
CA PRO A 85 -18.07 1.77 -0.20
C PRO A 85 -17.85 0.45 -0.96
N LEU A 86 -16.61 0.01 -1.15
CA LEU A 86 -16.35 -1.29 -1.80
C LEU A 86 -16.79 -2.45 -0.91
N ASP A 87 -17.23 -3.57 -1.51
CA ASP A 87 -17.31 -4.84 -0.78
C ASP A 87 -15.91 -5.33 -0.41
N LEU A 88 -15.83 -6.24 0.57
CA LEU A 88 -14.55 -6.68 1.13
C LEU A 88 -13.61 -7.27 0.07
N ARG A 89 -14.13 -8.02 -0.91
CA ARG A 89 -13.29 -8.67 -1.92
C ARG A 89 -12.65 -7.62 -2.82
N ARG A 90 -13.44 -6.62 -3.26
CA ARG A 90 -12.93 -5.51 -4.08
C ARG A 90 -11.98 -4.62 -3.30
N ALA A 91 -12.27 -4.33 -2.03
CA ALA A 91 -11.41 -3.53 -1.17
C ALA A 91 -10.04 -4.19 -0.98
N LEU A 92 -10.01 -5.50 -0.70
CA LEU A 92 -8.77 -6.27 -0.60
C LEU A 92 -8.02 -6.31 -1.93
N ALA A 93 -8.71 -6.48 -3.05
CA ALA A 93 -8.09 -6.49 -4.38
C ALA A 93 -7.41 -5.15 -4.70
N VAL A 94 -8.10 -4.02 -4.48
CA VAL A 94 -7.51 -2.69 -4.71
C VAL A 94 -6.30 -2.47 -3.80
N SER A 95 -6.45 -2.77 -2.52
CA SER A 95 -5.39 -2.65 -1.52
C SER A 95 -4.15 -3.48 -1.91
N LEU A 96 -4.34 -4.76 -2.24
CA LEU A 96 -3.27 -5.66 -2.65
C LEU A 96 -2.54 -5.16 -3.91
N ILE A 97 -3.28 -4.72 -4.93
CA ILE A 97 -2.67 -4.28 -6.19
C ILE A 97 -1.90 -2.96 -6.01
N ALA A 98 -2.47 -2.01 -5.25
CA ALA A 98 -1.81 -0.74 -4.97
C ALA A 98 -0.52 -0.94 -4.15
N ASN A 99 -0.60 -1.68 -3.05
CA ASN A 99 0.54 -1.99 -2.20
C ASN A 99 1.62 -2.82 -2.95
N ALA A 100 1.22 -3.80 -3.77
CA ALA A 100 2.18 -4.55 -4.59
C ALA A 100 2.89 -3.65 -5.61
N ALA A 101 2.21 -2.64 -6.16
CA ALA A 101 2.81 -1.70 -7.09
C ALA A 101 3.83 -0.78 -6.40
N SER A 102 3.53 -0.22 -5.22
CA SER A 102 4.47 0.62 -4.47
C SER A 102 5.65 -0.19 -3.93
N THR A 103 5.41 -1.36 -3.34
CA THR A 103 6.46 -2.28 -2.89
C THR A 103 7.35 -2.72 -4.06
N GLY A 104 6.77 -3.08 -5.19
CA GLY A 104 7.52 -3.43 -6.40
C GLY A 104 8.40 -2.29 -6.92
N ALA A 105 7.90 -1.05 -6.90
CA ALA A 105 8.69 0.12 -7.26
C ALA A 105 9.85 0.35 -6.28
N GLY A 106 9.62 0.21 -4.97
CA GLY A 106 10.67 0.31 -3.95
C GLY A 106 11.78 -0.73 -4.14
N LEU A 107 11.39 -1.99 -4.40
CA LEU A 107 12.34 -3.07 -4.69
C LEU A 107 13.14 -2.81 -5.98
N ALA A 108 12.49 -2.27 -7.03
CA ALA A 108 13.17 -1.91 -8.26
C ALA A 108 14.20 -0.79 -8.03
N LEU A 109 13.82 0.29 -7.33
CA LEU A 109 14.76 1.36 -6.98
C LEU A 109 15.96 0.84 -6.20
N TYR A 110 15.73 -0.05 -5.24
CA TYR A 110 16.79 -0.70 -4.48
C TYR A 110 17.72 -1.52 -5.37
N ALA A 111 17.15 -2.36 -6.25
CA ALA A 111 17.92 -3.21 -7.17
C ALA A 111 18.78 -2.40 -8.16
N PHE A 112 18.36 -1.19 -8.54
CA PHE A 112 19.11 -0.29 -9.41
C PHE A 112 20.03 0.68 -8.65
N GLY A 113 20.12 0.60 -7.32
CA GLY A 113 20.96 1.50 -6.51
C GLY A 113 20.47 2.95 -6.46
N LEU A 114 19.16 3.15 -6.64
CA LEU A 114 18.49 4.45 -6.65
C LEU A 114 17.69 4.72 -5.36
N ALA A 115 17.67 3.75 -4.44
CA ALA A 115 16.94 3.83 -3.17
C ALA A 115 17.73 4.53 -2.05
#